data_AF-A0A1J3J1H8-F1
#
_entry.id   AF-A0A1J3J1H8-F1
#
_cell.length_a   1.000
_cell.length_b   1.000
_cell.length_c   1.000
_cell.angle_alpha   90.00
_cell.angle_beta   90.00
_cell.angle_gamma   90.00
#
_symmetry.space_group_name_H-M   'P 1'
#
loop_
_entity.id
_entity.type
_entity.pdbx_description
1 polymer ?
#
loop_
_entity_poly.entity_id
_entity_poly.type
_entity_poly.pdbx_seq_one_letter_code
_entity_poly.pdbx_strand_id
1 'polypeptide(L)'
;DKFLRLTLQLLWRYCNWVLCAVNTRKSNASPSPGCEWAVSATAEDFVHVINDINCLGSEVRGDYVEYILRYLSSCSSEVLDVVRKSILQGGESLENVRPLLTKTIIEVIVDESVEGLRQLKGITTTVMMTNKPLPVRHSPYVVGLLRPLKAFLEGDKASRYLTQETREE
;
A
#
# COMPACT_ATOMS: atom_id res chain seq x y z
N ASP A 1 -3.99 -31.99 -5.40
CA ASP A 1 -3.30 -31.82 -4.10
C ASP A 1 -4.08 -30.85 -3.21
N LYS A 2 -4.27 -31.15 -1.91
CA LYS A 2 -5.07 -30.31 -0.99
C LYS A 2 -4.31 -29.05 -0.54
N PHE A 3 -2.99 -29.13 -0.40
CA PHE A 3 -2.15 -28.03 0.04
C PHE A 3 -1.95 -26.99 -1.05
N LEU A 4 -1.78 -27.42 -2.31
CA LEU A 4 -1.76 -26.51 -3.46
C LEU A 4 -3.07 -25.73 -3.57
N ARG A 5 -4.22 -26.42 -3.45
CA ARG A 5 -5.53 -25.77 -3.47
C ARG A 5 -5.65 -24.74 -2.35
N LEU A 6 -5.24 -25.10 -1.13
CA LEU A 6 -5.25 -24.17 0.00
C LEU A 6 -4.36 -22.96 -0.25
N THR A 7 -3.16 -23.16 -0.80
CA THR A 7 -2.21 -22.08 -1.09
C THR A 7 -2.78 -21.09 -2.10
N LEU A 8 -3.35 -21.58 -3.21
CA LEU A 8 -4.01 -20.74 -4.21
C LEU A 8 -5.22 -19.99 -3.62
N GLN A 9 -5.99 -20.64 -2.75
CA GLN A 9 -7.11 -20.00 -2.06
C GLN A 9 -6.66 -18.90 -1.09
N LEU A 10 -5.57 -19.13 -0.35
CA LEU A 10 -5.00 -18.14 0.57
C LEU A 10 -4.46 -16.92 -0.20
N LEU A 11 -3.72 -17.17 -1.29
CA LEU A 11 -3.20 -16.13 -2.18
C LEU A 11 -4.33 -15.25 -2.74
N TRP A 12 -5.37 -15.89 -3.28
CA TRP A 12 -6.53 -15.18 -3.80
C TRP A 12 -7.27 -14.40 -2.70
N ARG A 13 -7.49 -15.01 -1.52
CA ARG A 13 -8.15 -14.35 -0.38
C ARG A 13 -7.37 -13.13 0.09
N TYR A 14 -6.05 -13.24 0.17
CA TYR A 14 -5.18 -12.15 0.58
C TYR A 14 -5.26 -10.99 -0.42
N CYS A 15 -5.15 -11.24 -1.73
CA CYS A 15 -5.31 -10.20 -2.75
C CYS A 15 -6.68 -9.48 -2.64
N ASN A 16 -7.76 -10.24 -2.46
CA ASN A 16 -9.10 -9.65 -2.33
C ASN A 16 -9.28 -8.86 -1.03
N TRP A 17 -8.71 -9.35 0.07
CA TRP A 17 -8.73 -8.66 1.36
C TRP A 17 -8.04 -7.29 1.26
N VAL A 18 -6.88 -7.24 0.60
CA VAL A 18 -6.15 -5.98 0.36
C VAL A 18 -6.89 -5.06 -0.61
N LEU A 19 -7.41 -5.58 -1.73
CA LEU A 19 -8.20 -4.78 -2.68
C LEU A 19 -9.45 -4.17 -2.03
N CYS A 20 -10.11 -4.94 -1.17
CA CYS A 20 -11.27 -4.48 -0.42
C CYS A 20 -10.91 -3.35 0.55
N ALA A 21 -9.76 -3.43 1.22
CA ALA A 21 -9.25 -2.39 2.08
C ALA A 21 -8.99 -1.08 1.31
N VAL A 22 -8.31 -1.17 0.15
CA VAL A 22 -8.07 -0.02 -0.74
C VAL A 22 -9.39 0.61 -1.20
N ASN A 23 -10.34 -0.21 -1.66
CA ASN A 23 -11.63 0.28 -2.15
C ASN A 23 -12.48 0.94 -1.04
N THR A 24 -12.42 0.40 0.18
CA THR A 24 -13.13 0.95 1.34
C THR A 24 -12.67 2.39 1.62
N ARG A 25 -11.36 2.65 1.57
CA ARG A 25 -10.82 4.01 1.72
C ARG A 25 -11.20 4.94 0.58
N LYS A 26 -11.15 4.44 -0.65
CA LYS A 26 -11.46 5.25 -1.84
C LYS A 26 -12.92 5.72 -1.89
N SER A 27 -13.85 4.88 -1.45
CA SER A 27 -15.28 5.10 -1.73
C SER A 27 -16.03 5.86 -0.64
N ASN A 28 -15.42 6.15 0.52
CA ASN A 28 -16.12 6.62 1.74
C ASN A 28 -17.40 5.83 2.06
N ALA A 29 -17.50 4.60 1.54
CA ALA A 29 -18.66 3.74 1.66
C ALA A 29 -18.56 2.98 2.98
N SER A 30 -19.70 2.45 3.44
CA SER A 30 -19.70 1.51 4.56
C SER A 30 -18.68 0.39 4.31
N PRO A 31 -17.78 0.10 5.27
CA PRO A 31 -16.79 -0.95 5.10
C PRO A 31 -17.45 -2.26 4.72
N SER A 32 -16.89 -2.95 3.73
CA SER A 32 -17.30 -4.33 3.48
C SER A 32 -16.86 -5.21 4.66
N PRO A 33 -17.62 -6.27 5.01
CA PRO A 33 -17.26 -7.15 6.10
C PRO A 33 -15.83 -7.71 5.96
N GLY A 34 -15.01 -7.57 7.00
CA GLY A 34 -13.61 -7.99 7.02
C GLY A 34 -12.60 -6.96 6.52
N CYS A 35 -13.06 -5.78 6.11
CA CYS A 35 -12.24 -4.65 5.62
C CYS A 35 -12.32 -3.43 6.53
N GLU A 36 -12.90 -3.56 7.73
CA GLU A 36 -13.09 -2.50 8.71
C GLU A 36 -11.75 -1.93 9.21
N TRP A 37 -10.73 -2.80 9.31
CA TRP A 37 -9.38 -2.43 9.71
C TRP A 37 -8.79 -1.31 8.83
N ALA A 38 -9.17 -1.30 7.54
CA ALA A 38 -8.65 -0.34 6.58
C ALA A 38 -9.06 1.10 6.92
N VAL A 39 -10.17 1.31 7.63
CA VAL A 39 -10.64 2.65 8.00
C VAL A 39 -9.71 3.28 9.03
N SER A 40 -9.28 2.51 10.04
CA SER A 40 -8.43 2.98 11.13
C SER A 40 -6.93 2.79 10.88
N ALA A 41 -6.55 2.12 9.79
CA ALA A 41 -5.16 1.81 9.49
C ALA A 41 -4.33 3.08 9.21
N THR A 42 -3.16 3.17 9.82
CA THR A 42 -2.20 4.25 9.56
C THR A 42 -1.42 4.00 8.27
N ALA A 43 -0.75 5.02 7.74
CA ALA A 43 0.18 4.87 6.60
C ALA A 43 1.22 3.76 6.85
N GLU A 44 1.69 3.64 8.10
CA GLU A 44 2.62 2.61 8.53
C GLU A 44 2.05 1.18 8.46
N ASP A 45 0.76 1.00 8.74
CA ASP A 45 0.13 -0.33 8.67
C ASP A 45 0.10 -0.83 7.21
N PHE A 46 -0.11 0.07 6.25
CA PHE A 46 -0.02 -0.27 4.83
C PHE A 46 1.40 -0.59 4.37
N VAL A 47 2.44 -0.03 5.01
CA VAL A 47 3.83 -0.41 4.72
C VAL A 47 4.07 -1.89 5.05
N HIS A 48 3.51 -2.40 6.16
CA HIS A 48 3.59 -3.82 6.47
C HIS A 48 2.89 -4.69 5.43
N VAL A 49 1.72 -4.26 4.95
CA VAL A 49 1.00 -4.98 3.88
C VAL A 49 1.81 -4.98 2.58
N ILE A 50 2.48 -3.88 2.22
CA ILE A 50 3.39 -3.85 1.07
C ILE A 50 4.55 -4.84 1.25
N ASN A 51 5.15 -4.88 2.45
CA ASN A 51 6.21 -5.83 2.75
C ASN A 51 5.74 -7.29 2.60
N ASP A 52 4.58 -7.63 3.16
CA ASP A 52 4.00 -8.96 3.06
C ASP A 52 3.72 -9.37 1.61
N ILE A 53 3.19 -8.43 0.80
CA ILE A 53 3.00 -8.61 -0.65
C ILE A 53 4.34 -8.87 -1.35
N ASN A 54 5.39 -8.13 -1.01
CA ASN A 54 6.70 -8.30 -1.61
C ASN A 54 7.31 -9.66 -1.24
N CYS A 55 7.26 -10.05 0.04
CA CYS A 55 7.73 -11.37 0.49
C CYS A 55 6.95 -12.51 -0.17
N LEU A 56 5.62 -12.41 -0.22
CA LEU A 56 4.80 -13.44 -0.85
C LEU A 56 5.02 -13.50 -2.37
N GLY A 57 5.19 -12.34 -3.01
CA GLY A 57 5.50 -12.22 -4.43
C GLY A 57 6.85 -12.86 -4.78
N SER A 58 7.89 -12.66 -3.93
CA SER A 58 9.20 -13.29 -4.14
C SER A 58 9.15 -14.80 -3.98
N GLU A 59 8.42 -15.31 -2.98
CA GLU A 59 8.27 -16.76 -2.78
C GLU A 59 7.50 -17.42 -3.94
N VAL A 60 6.39 -16.80 -4.38
CA VAL A 60 5.55 -17.33 -5.47
C VAL A 60 6.27 -17.31 -6.81
N ARG A 61 7.13 -16.31 -7.08
CA ARG A 61 7.90 -16.23 -8.33
C ARG A 61 9.24 -16.96 -8.30
N GLY A 62 9.73 -17.30 -7.11
CA GLY A 62 10.95 -18.06 -6.94
C GLY A 62 10.75 -19.56 -7.22
N ASP A 63 11.46 -20.38 -6.47
CA ASP A 63 11.56 -21.82 -6.70
C ASP A 63 10.24 -22.59 -6.42
N TYR A 64 9.25 -21.95 -5.80
CA TYR A 64 7.98 -22.56 -5.43
C TYR A 64 7.26 -23.19 -6.63
N VAL A 65 7.23 -22.50 -7.78
CA VAL A 65 6.59 -23.02 -9.00
C VAL A 65 7.26 -24.30 -9.45
N GLU A 66 8.59 -24.31 -9.53
CA GLU A 66 9.35 -25.48 -9.97
C GLU A 66 9.18 -26.66 -9.00
N TYR A 67 9.22 -26.38 -7.69
CA TYR A 67 9.00 -27.37 -6.65
C TYR A 67 7.63 -28.06 -6.79
N ILE A 68 6.56 -27.29 -6.98
CA ILE A 68 5.20 -27.83 -7.15
C ILE A 68 5.07 -28.63 -8.45
N LEU A 69 5.66 -28.16 -9.54
CA LEU A 69 5.61 -28.89 -10.81
C LEU A 69 6.37 -30.20 -10.75
N ARG A 70 7.51 -30.23 -10.04
CA ARG A 70 8.26 -31.46 -9.78
C ARG A 70 7.48 -32.42 -8.88
N TYR A 71 6.81 -31.92 -7.86
CA TYR A 71 5.95 -32.73 -6.99
C TYR A 71 4.76 -33.35 -7.76
N LEU A 72 4.23 -32.64 -8.75
CA LEU A 72 3.13 -33.09 -9.60
C LEU A 72 3.59 -33.77 -10.90
N SER A 73 4.86 -34.20 -11.00
CA SER A 73 5.42 -34.70 -12.27
C SER A 73 4.72 -35.94 -12.85
N SER A 74 3.93 -36.66 -12.04
CA SER A 74 3.11 -37.78 -12.48
C SER A 74 1.79 -37.37 -13.16
N CYS A 75 1.42 -36.09 -13.11
CA CYS A 75 0.23 -35.55 -13.76
C CYS A 75 0.47 -35.27 -15.25
N SER A 76 -0.62 -35.09 -16.01
CA SER A 76 -0.52 -34.70 -17.43
C SER A 76 0.08 -33.30 -17.59
N SER A 77 0.69 -33.05 -18.75
CA SER A 77 1.23 -31.73 -19.12
C SER A 77 0.18 -30.62 -19.03
N GLU A 78 -1.06 -30.91 -19.42
CA GLU A 78 -2.19 -29.97 -19.32
C GLU A 78 -2.46 -29.53 -17.88
N VAL A 79 -2.42 -30.47 -16.91
CA VAL A 79 -2.61 -30.15 -15.49
C VAL A 79 -1.45 -29.32 -14.96
N LEU A 80 -0.21 -29.67 -15.34
CA LEU A 80 0.99 -28.93 -14.96
C LEU A 80 0.95 -27.48 -15.48
N ASP A 81 0.51 -27.28 -16.72
CA ASP A 81 0.37 -25.95 -17.32
C ASP A 81 -0.69 -25.11 -16.62
N VAL A 82 -1.84 -25.70 -16.28
CA VAL A 82 -2.90 -25.01 -15.51
C VAL A 82 -2.39 -24.60 -14.14
N VAL A 83 -1.67 -25.48 -13.43
CA VAL A 83 -1.11 -25.19 -12.11
C VAL A 83 -0.08 -24.07 -12.20
N ARG A 84 0.85 -24.15 -13.16
CA ARG A 84 1.86 -23.10 -13.39
C ARG A 84 1.19 -21.74 -13.63
N LYS A 85 0.25 -21.67 -14.56
CA LYS A 85 -0.49 -20.43 -14.87
C LYS A 85 -1.23 -19.89 -13.65
N SER A 86 -1.88 -20.76 -12.88
CA SER A 86 -2.65 -20.36 -11.68
C SER A 86 -1.76 -19.72 -10.62
N ILE A 87 -0.56 -20.29 -10.38
CA ILE A 87 0.39 -19.77 -9.40
C ILE A 87 0.93 -18.41 -9.88
N LEU A 88 1.37 -18.32 -11.14
CA LEU A 88 1.92 -17.09 -11.71
C LEU A 88 0.89 -15.96 -11.75
N GLN A 89 -0.36 -16.26 -12.12
CA GLN A 89 -1.46 -15.28 -12.09
C GLN A 89 -1.72 -14.75 -10.68
N GLY A 90 -1.58 -15.59 -9.66
CA GLY A 90 -1.67 -15.13 -8.27
C GLY A 90 -0.54 -14.18 -7.90
N GLY A 91 0.70 -14.44 -8.33
CA GLY A 91 1.84 -13.53 -8.17
C GLY A 91 1.66 -12.20 -8.91
N GLU A 92 1.12 -12.24 -10.13
CA GLU A 92 0.78 -11.04 -10.91
C GLU A 92 -0.30 -10.20 -10.21
N SER A 93 -1.31 -10.87 -9.63
CA SER A 93 -2.36 -10.20 -8.87
C SER A 93 -1.81 -9.44 -7.67
N LEU A 94 -0.81 -9.99 -6.96
CA LEU A 94 -0.11 -9.30 -5.86
C LEU A 94 0.61 -8.04 -6.34
N GLU A 95 1.32 -8.12 -7.46
CA GLU A 95 2.04 -6.98 -8.04
C GLU A 95 1.10 -5.85 -8.44
N ASN A 96 -0.06 -6.19 -9.01
CA ASN A 96 -1.05 -5.21 -9.43
C ASN A 96 -1.68 -4.47 -8.24
N VAL A 97 -1.68 -5.07 -7.05
CA VAL A 97 -2.21 -4.44 -5.82
C VAL A 97 -1.21 -3.48 -5.18
N ARG A 98 0.10 -3.74 -5.33
CA ARG A 98 1.17 -2.91 -4.77
C ARG A 98 1.04 -1.40 -5.07
N PRO A 99 0.90 -0.93 -6.33
CA PRO A 99 0.79 0.50 -6.61
C PRO A 99 -0.47 1.14 -6.02
N LEU A 100 -1.53 0.36 -5.82
CA LEU A 100 -2.75 0.85 -5.20
C LEU A 100 -2.55 1.15 -3.70
N LEU A 101 -1.75 0.33 -3.01
CA LEU A 101 -1.39 0.57 -1.62
C LEU A 101 -0.46 1.78 -1.47
N THR A 102 0.53 1.92 -2.34
CA THR A 102 1.39 3.12 -2.38
C THR A 102 0.54 4.37 -2.52
N LYS A 103 -0.43 4.35 -3.43
CA LYS A 103 -1.38 5.45 -3.57
C LYS A 103 -2.20 5.70 -2.30
N THR A 104 -2.69 4.66 -1.64
CA THR A 104 -3.43 4.80 -0.37
C THR A 104 -2.56 5.41 0.73
N ILE A 105 -1.28 5.04 0.83
CA ILE A 105 -0.32 5.65 1.77
C ILE A 105 -0.20 7.15 1.50
N ILE A 106 -0.02 7.53 0.22
CA ILE A 106 0.07 8.93 -0.19
C ILE A 106 -1.20 9.68 0.22
N GLU A 107 -2.39 9.13 -0.07
CA GLU A 107 -3.67 9.73 0.29
C GLU A 107 -3.79 9.97 1.81
N VAL A 108 -3.39 9.01 2.64
CA VAL A 108 -3.39 9.15 4.11
C VAL A 108 -2.49 10.28 4.58
N ILE A 109 -1.25 10.32 4.08
CA ILE A 109 -0.30 11.36 4.46
C ILE A 109 -0.79 12.74 3.98
N VAL A 110 -1.37 12.81 2.79
CA VAL A 110 -1.93 14.04 2.23
C VAL A 110 -3.11 14.53 3.07
N ASP A 111 -4.03 13.65 3.48
CA ASP A 111 -5.18 14.01 4.31
C ASP A 111 -4.74 14.57 5.67
N GLU A 112 -3.76 13.93 6.33
CA GLU A 112 -3.15 14.43 7.57
C GLU A 112 -2.47 15.80 7.37
N SER A 113 -1.80 15.97 6.23
CA SER A 113 -1.09 17.21 5.87
C SER A 113 -2.07 18.37 5.59
N VAL A 114 -3.21 18.08 4.95
CA VAL A 114 -4.29 19.04 4.68
C VAL A 114 -4.96 19.51 5.96
N GLU A 115 -5.14 18.65 6.97
CA GLU A 115 -5.69 19.08 8.26
C GLU A 115 -4.79 20.14 8.93
N GLY A 116 -3.47 20.03 8.76
CA GLY A 116 -2.50 21.07 9.15
C GLY A 116 -2.71 22.42 8.46
N LEU A 117 -3.31 22.44 7.28
CA LEU A 117 -3.66 23.66 6.53
C LEU A 117 -5.04 24.23 6.89
N ARG A 118 -5.86 23.54 7.70
CA ARG A 118 -7.21 24.02 8.06
C ARG A 118 -7.18 25.40 8.72
N GLN A 119 -6.10 25.73 9.43
CA GLN A 119 -5.86 27.03 10.06
C GLN A 119 -5.57 28.16 9.05
N LEU A 120 -5.14 27.85 7.82
CA LEU A 120 -4.87 28.84 6.76
C LEU A 120 -6.15 29.48 6.20
N LYS A 121 -7.31 28.83 6.33
CA LYS A 121 -8.59 29.38 5.85
C LYS A 121 -8.92 30.76 6.45
N GLY A 122 -8.34 31.11 7.60
CA GLY A 122 -8.50 32.43 8.22
C GLY A 122 -7.50 33.51 7.77
N ILE A 123 -6.43 33.14 7.05
CA ILE A 123 -5.24 33.98 6.84
C ILE A 123 -5.26 34.70 5.50
N THR A 124 -5.98 34.19 4.50
CA THR A 124 -6.19 34.88 3.22
C THR A 124 -6.75 36.29 3.45
N THR A 125 -7.62 36.45 4.45
CA THR A 125 -8.17 37.75 4.87
C THR A 125 -7.12 38.66 5.51
N THR A 126 -6.10 38.10 6.17
CA THR A 126 -5.02 38.83 6.87
C THR A 126 -3.83 39.19 5.96
N VAL A 127 -3.62 38.45 4.87
CA VAL A 127 -2.56 38.72 3.88
C VAL A 127 -3.04 39.73 2.83
N MET A 128 -4.32 39.71 2.46
CA MET A 128 -4.92 40.69 1.53
C MET A 128 -4.97 42.12 2.11
N MET A 129 -4.84 42.26 3.42
CA MET A 129 -4.63 43.55 4.07
C MET A 129 -3.18 43.63 4.53
N THR A 130 -2.29 44.30 3.77
CA THR A 130 -1.28 45.28 4.27
C THR A 130 -0.10 45.46 3.32
N ASN A 131 0.41 46.71 3.30
CA ASN A 131 1.73 47.15 2.83
C ASN A 131 2.90 46.49 3.60
N LYS A 132 2.92 45.15 3.72
CA LYS A 132 3.98 44.43 4.45
C LYS A 132 5.19 44.20 3.55
N PRO A 133 6.41 44.36 4.08
CA PRO A 133 7.63 44.02 3.34
C PRO A 133 7.66 42.53 2.99
N LEU A 134 8.36 42.18 1.91
CA LEU A 134 8.48 40.79 1.47
C LEU A 134 9.02 39.90 2.60
N PRO A 135 8.43 38.72 2.82
CA PRO A 135 8.91 37.79 3.85
C PRO A 135 10.35 37.36 3.58
N VAL A 136 11.20 37.44 4.61
CA VAL A 136 12.61 36.97 4.58
C VAL A 136 12.76 35.58 5.22
N ARG A 137 11.67 35.04 5.79
CA ARG A 137 11.64 33.72 6.45
C ARG A 137 10.58 32.84 5.80
N HIS A 138 10.82 31.53 5.84
CA HIS A 138 9.84 30.55 5.38
C HIS A 138 8.57 30.65 6.21
N SER A 139 7.44 30.37 5.57
CA SER A 139 6.14 30.36 6.22
C SER A 139 6.10 29.26 7.29
N PRO A 140 5.63 29.54 8.51
CA PRO A 140 5.51 28.54 9.57
C PRO A 140 4.55 27.39 9.19
N TYR A 141 3.64 27.63 8.24
CA TYR A 141 2.72 26.62 7.72
C TYR A 141 3.40 25.54 6.89
N VAL A 142 4.55 25.83 6.28
CA VAL A 142 5.33 24.83 5.53
C VAL A 142 5.81 23.72 6.46
N VAL A 143 6.22 24.07 7.69
CA VAL A 143 6.65 23.09 8.70
C VAL A 143 5.48 22.23 9.15
N GLY A 144 4.28 22.80 9.28
CA GLY A 144 3.06 22.06 9.60
C GLY A 144 2.65 21.09 8.51
N LEU A 145 2.72 21.52 7.25
CA LEU A 145 2.36 20.71 6.07
C LEU A 145 3.28 19.50 5.89
N LEU A 146 4.59 19.68 6.08
CA LEU A 146 5.57 18.62 5.87
C LEU A 146 5.75 17.71 7.09
N ARG A 147 5.13 18.03 8.23
CA ARG A 147 5.28 17.25 9.47
C ARG A 147 4.82 15.80 9.30
N PRO A 148 3.64 15.48 8.74
CA PRO A 148 3.19 14.09 8.59
C PRO A 148 4.11 13.29 7.67
N LEU A 149 4.51 13.88 6.55
CA LEU A 149 5.47 13.25 5.62
C LEU A 149 6.82 12.98 6.30
N LYS A 150 7.35 13.96 7.03
CA LYS A 150 8.60 13.80 7.78
C LYS A 150 8.48 12.70 8.84
N ALA A 151 7.41 12.71 9.63
CA ALA A 151 7.16 11.72 10.66
C ALA A 151 7.04 10.30 10.09
N PHE A 152 6.37 10.15 8.94
CA PHE A 152 6.30 8.88 8.23
C PHE A 152 7.68 8.41 7.75
N LEU A 153 8.46 9.26 7.09
CA LEU A 153 9.78 8.91 6.55
C LEU A 153 10.82 8.61 7.64
N GLU A 154 10.74 9.31 8.77
CA GLU A 154 11.59 9.07 9.96
C GLU A 154 11.08 7.92 10.83
N GLY A 155 9.89 7.39 10.54
CA GLY A 155 9.30 6.28 11.27
C GLY A 155 10.10 4.98 11.09
N ASP A 156 10.19 4.20 12.19
CA ASP A 156 10.92 2.93 12.23
C ASP A 156 10.48 1.95 11.12
N LYS A 157 9.19 1.96 10.77
CA LYS A 157 8.62 1.02 9.81
C LYS A 157 8.95 1.41 8.36
N ALA A 158 8.81 2.69 8.01
CA ALA A 158 9.22 3.18 6.70
C ALA A 158 10.72 2.96 6.46
N SER A 159 11.54 3.19 7.49
CA SER A 159 13.00 2.98 7.40
C SER A 159 13.41 1.51 7.22
N ARG A 160 12.62 0.55 7.72
CA ARG A 160 12.96 -0.88 7.69
C ARG A 160 12.38 -1.61 6.48
N TYR A 161 11.19 -1.23 6.03
CA TYR A 161 10.39 -2.04 5.10
C TYR A 161 10.18 -1.39 3.73
N LEU A 162 10.41 -0.08 3.56
CA LEU A 162 10.43 0.52 2.23
C LEU A 162 11.78 0.23 1.58
N THR A 163 11.75 -0.33 0.37
CA THR A 163 12.96 -0.47 -0.45
C THR A 163 13.44 0.92 -0.88
N GLN A 164 14.71 1.02 -1.26
CA GLN A 164 15.29 2.29 -1.68
C GLN A 164 14.55 2.90 -2.88
N GLU A 165 14.12 2.07 -3.84
CA GLU A 165 13.29 2.51 -4.97
C GLU A 165 11.97 3.14 -4.53
N THR A 166 11.27 2.55 -3.55
CA THR A 166 9.99 3.09 -3.04
C THR A 166 10.16 4.35 -2.18
N ARG A 167 11.40 4.71 -1.79
CA ARG A 167 11.70 5.98 -1.09
C ARG A 167 12.04 7.11 -2.06
N GLU A 168 12.45 6.78 -3.28
CA GLU A 168 12.88 7.73 -4.30
C GLU A 168 11.75 8.12 -5.28
N GLU A 169 10.67 7.33 -5.35
CA GLU A 169 9.38 7.64 -6.02
C GLU A 169 8.49 8.60 -5.20
#